data_AF-A0A3M1GCJ3-F1
#
_entry.id   AF-A0A3M1GCJ3-F1
#
_cell.length_a   1.000
_cell.length_b   1.000
_cell.length_c   1.000
_cell.angle_alpha   90.00
_cell.angle_beta   90.00
_cell.angle_gamma   90.00
#
_symmetry.space_group_name_H-M   'P 1'
#
loop_
_entity.id
_entity.type
_entity.pdbx_description
1 polymer ?
#
loop_
_entity_poly.entity_id
_entity_poly.type
_entity_poly.pdbx_seq_one_letter_code
_entity_poly.pdbx_strand_id
1 'polypeptide(L)'
;MQDLKKMYRTIKEDPFPDELTISFGDQTLRYKKRYWKIKDPDTGQESIRGLRYGENPDQPAAVYELVDGNLQIAGVEFIKPGRGLVSSLTEEDLIQFGKHPSKTNLTDVDNALNILKFLMARPCA
;
A
#
# COMPACT_ATOMS: atom_id res chain seq x y z
N MET A 1 6.83 31.37 16.37
CA MET A 1 6.56 31.41 14.90
C MET A 1 7.67 30.66 14.12
N GLN A 2 8.06 29.46 14.58
CA GLN A 2 9.22 28.71 14.09
C GLN A 2 8.91 27.28 13.58
N ASP A 3 7.67 26.77 13.67
CA ASP A 3 7.40 25.33 13.50
C ASP A 3 6.49 24.90 12.35
N LEU A 4 6.02 25.81 11.49
CA LEU A 4 5.37 25.42 10.21
C LEU A 4 6.39 24.92 9.16
N LYS A 5 7.67 25.29 9.31
CA LYS A 5 8.78 24.89 8.42
C LYS A 5 9.21 23.41 8.57
N LYS A 6 8.64 22.67 9.53
CA LYS A 6 8.88 21.23 9.76
C LYS A 6 7.79 20.31 9.20
N MET A 7 6.70 20.84 8.63
CA MET A 7 5.49 20.05 8.33
C MET A 7 5.57 19.01 7.19
N TYR A 8 6.62 18.94 6.34
CA TYR A 8 6.60 18.07 5.14
C TYR A 8 7.96 17.46 4.68
N ARG A 9 9.02 17.52 5.49
CA ARG A 9 10.34 16.97 5.12
C ARG A 9 10.37 15.46 5.38
N THR A 10 10.39 14.53 4.44
CA THR A 10 10.58 14.54 3.00
C THR A 10 9.79 13.34 2.49
N ILE A 11 8.67 13.59 1.82
CA ILE A 11 8.03 12.60 0.96
C ILE A 11 9.07 12.30 -0.11
N LYS A 12 9.47 11.03 -0.28
CA LYS A 12 10.21 10.65 -1.49
C LYS A 12 9.14 10.69 -2.59
N GLU A 13 9.17 11.74 -3.39
CA GLU A 13 8.23 12.06 -4.46
C GLU A 13 8.31 10.97 -5.54
N ASP A 14 7.59 9.87 -5.33
CA ASP A 14 7.13 9.11 -6.47
C ASP A 14 6.26 10.05 -7.34
N PRO A 15 6.39 10.01 -8.68
CA PRO A 15 5.69 10.96 -9.55
C PRO A 15 4.22 10.61 -9.75
N PHE A 16 3.67 9.68 -8.96
CA PHE A 16 2.35 9.14 -9.18
C PHE A 16 1.28 9.96 -8.44
N PRO A 17 0.08 10.12 -9.01
CA PRO A 17 -0.99 10.92 -8.40
C PRO A 17 -1.49 10.30 -7.10
N ASP A 18 -2.08 11.10 -6.21
CA ASP A 18 -2.67 10.56 -4.96
C ASP A 18 -3.92 9.69 -5.22
N GLU A 19 -4.55 9.86 -6.37
CA GLU A 19 -5.73 9.11 -6.78
C GLU A 19 -5.52 8.52 -8.18
N LEU A 20 -6.04 7.31 -8.38
CA LEU A 20 -6.02 6.62 -9.66
C LEU A 20 -7.42 6.08 -9.95
N THR A 21 -7.93 6.32 -11.15
CA THR A 21 -9.23 5.83 -11.60
C THR A 21 -9.06 4.93 -12.82
N ILE A 22 -9.70 3.76 -12.80
CA ILE A 22 -9.75 2.85 -13.95
C ILE A 22 -11.22 2.60 -14.29
N SER A 23 -11.58 2.74 -15.57
CA SER A 23 -12.95 2.53 -16.04
C SER A 23 -13.00 1.51 -17.19
N PHE A 24 -13.97 0.60 -17.12
CA PHE A 24 -14.24 -0.42 -18.15
C PHE A 24 -15.75 -0.54 -18.35
N GLY A 25 -16.25 -0.11 -19.51
CA GLY A 25 -17.70 -0.05 -19.75
C GLY A 25 -18.38 0.91 -18.77
N ASP A 26 -19.35 0.41 -18.02
CA ASP A 26 -20.08 1.12 -16.97
C ASP A 26 -19.42 1.04 -15.58
N GLN A 27 -18.36 0.24 -15.43
CA GLN A 27 -17.66 0.07 -14.16
C GLN A 27 -16.57 1.13 -13.98
N THR A 28 -16.46 1.68 -12.77
CA THR A 28 -15.40 2.60 -12.36
C THR A 28 -14.80 2.14 -11.04
N LEU A 29 -13.48 2.01 -11.02
CA LEU A 29 -12.68 1.66 -9.86
C LEU A 29 -11.90 2.90 -9.42
N ARG A 30 -12.05 3.31 -8.16
CA ARG A 30 -11.26 4.41 -7.60
C ARG A 30 -10.27 3.86 -6.60
N TYR A 31 -9.05 4.33 -6.74
CA TYR A 31 -7.95 3.95 -5.89
C TYR A 31 -7.31 5.15 -5.23
N LYS A 32 -6.86 4.97 -3.99
CA LYS A 32 -6.12 5.96 -3.24
C LYS A 32 -4.70 5.48 -2.99
N LYS A 33 -3.72 6.35 -3.23
CA LYS A 33 -2.30 6.05 -2.97
C LYS A 33 -2.07 5.87 -1.47
N ARG A 34 -1.31 4.84 -1.11
CA ARG A 34 -0.97 4.52 0.27
C ARG A 34 0.31 5.20 0.71
N TYR A 35 0.23 5.74 1.92
CA TYR A 35 1.35 6.27 2.68
C TYR A 35 1.28 5.69 4.08
N TRP A 36 2.44 5.53 4.69
CA TRP A 36 2.54 5.11 6.08
C TRP A 36 3.35 6.13 6.87
N LYS A 37 2.91 6.40 8.09
CA LYS A 37 3.65 7.17 9.07
C LYS A 37 4.58 6.24 9.84
N ILE A 38 5.88 6.40 9.64
CA ILE A 38 6.88 5.53 10.25
C ILE A 38 7.85 6.38 11.06
N LYS A 39 8.20 5.87 12.24
CA LYS A 39 9.25 6.41 13.09
C LYS A 39 10.57 5.70 12.78
N ASP A 40 11.58 6.47 12.42
CA ASP A 40 12.93 5.97 12.22
C ASP A 40 13.50 5.48 13.57
N PRO A 41 13.95 4.21 13.67
CA PRO A 41 14.38 3.64 14.95
C PRO A 41 15.69 4.23 15.47
N ASP A 42 16.56 4.72 14.59
CA ASP A 42 17.89 5.24 14.96
C ASP A 42 17.81 6.72 15.38
N THR A 43 17.00 7.50 14.67
CA THR A 43 16.88 8.97 14.87
C THR A 43 15.63 9.37 15.66
N GLY A 44 14.66 8.46 15.79
CA GLY A 44 13.36 8.73 16.41
C GLY A 44 12.48 9.69 15.61
N GLN A 45 12.87 10.10 14.40
CA GLN A 45 12.11 11.03 13.58
C GLN A 45 10.95 10.34 12.87
N GLU A 46 9.79 10.98 12.86
CA GLU A 46 8.63 10.51 12.10
C GLU A 46 8.68 11.02 10.66
N SER A 47 8.30 10.17 9.71
CA SER A 47 8.11 10.56 8.31
C SER A 47 6.90 9.86 7.70
N ILE A 48 6.20 10.55 6.81
CA ILE A 48 5.10 10.00 6.00
C ILE A 48 5.67 9.67 4.63
N ARG A 49 5.65 8.38 4.25
CA ARG A 49 6.26 7.92 3.00
C ARG A 49 5.48 6.74 2.38
N GLY A 50 5.57 6.63 1.06
CA GLY A 50 5.08 5.48 0.29
C GLY A 50 6.14 4.37 0.21
N LEU A 51 6.19 3.63 -0.91
CA LEU A 51 7.22 2.60 -1.10
C LEU A 51 8.64 3.17 -1.13
N ARG A 52 9.61 2.36 -0.70
CA ARG A 52 11.03 2.74 -0.75
C ARG A 52 11.57 2.87 -2.18
N TYR A 53 11.16 1.94 -3.04
CA TYR A 53 11.45 1.82 -4.47
C TYR A 53 10.64 0.64 -5.06
N GLY A 54 10.70 0.49 -6.38
CA GLY A 54 10.13 -0.61 -7.16
C GLY A 54 10.91 -1.91 -7.00
N GLU A 55 11.32 -2.52 -8.10
CA GLU A 55 12.17 -3.72 -8.03
C GLU A 55 13.62 -3.34 -7.74
N ASN A 56 14.07 -2.23 -8.32
CA ASN A 56 15.41 -1.68 -8.14
C ASN A 56 15.36 -0.28 -7.48
N PRO A 57 16.42 0.15 -6.76
CA PRO A 57 16.44 1.41 -6.02
C PRO A 57 16.16 2.69 -6.83
N ASP A 58 16.44 2.66 -8.13
CA ASP A 58 16.25 3.74 -9.10
C ASP A 58 14.84 3.79 -9.70
N GLN A 59 14.01 2.78 -9.43
CA GLN A 59 12.65 2.70 -9.94
C GLN A 59 11.65 3.27 -8.92
N PRO A 60 10.89 4.32 -9.27
CA PRO A 60 9.79 4.76 -8.42
C PRO A 60 8.65 3.72 -8.43
N ALA A 61 7.96 3.58 -7.31
CA ALA A 61 6.77 2.73 -7.19
C ALA A 61 5.80 3.30 -6.15
N ALA A 62 4.53 2.96 -6.30
CA ALA A 62 3.47 3.32 -5.35
C ALA A 62 2.51 2.14 -5.17
N VAL A 63 1.87 2.08 -3.99
CA VAL A 63 0.75 1.17 -3.71
C VAL A 63 -0.54 1.97 -3.73
N TYR A 64 -1.56 1.39 -4.33
CA TYR A 64 -2.89 1.96 -4.43
C TYR A 64 -3.91 1.00 -3.81
N GLU A 65 -4.75 1.50 -2.92
CA GLU A 65 -5.86 0.75 -2.32
C GLU A 65 -7.15 1.05 -3.07
N LEU A 66 -7.92 0.00 -3.38
CA LEU A 66 -9.26 0.14 -3.94
C LEU A 66 -10.21 0.67 -2.86
N VAL A 67 -10.68 1.91 -3.03
CA VAL A 67 -11.56 2.58 -2.07
C VAL A 67 -13.03 2.64 -2.51
N ASP A 68 -13.29 2.52 -3.81
CA ASP A 68 -14.65 2.51 -4.38
C ASP A 68 -14.73 1.66 -5.65
N GLY A 69 -15.89 1.04 -5.87
CA GLY A 69 -16.14 0.10 -6.96
C GLY A 69 -15.67 -1.33 -6.69
N ASN A 70 -15.77 -2.19 -7.71
CA ASN A 70 -15.24 -3.55 -7.71
C ASN A 70 -15.05 -4.01 -9.16
N LEU A 71 -13.99 -4.78 -9.42
CA LEU A 71 -13.81 -5.37 -10.74
C LEU A 71 -14.72 -6.59 -10.87
N GLN A 72 -15.77 -6.49 -11.67
CA GLN A 72 -16.69 -7.58 -11.96
C GLN A 72 -16.59 -7.99 -13.43
N ILE A 73 -16.17 -9.23 -13.69
CA ILE A 73 -16.05 -9.78 -15.04
C ILE A 73 -16.77 -11.12 -15.08
N ALA A 74 -17.73 -11.26 -16.00
CA ALA A 74 -18.50 -12.50 -16.21
C ALA A 74 -19.12 -13.07 -14.90
N GLY A 75 -19.61 -12.18 -14.03
CA GLY A 75 -20.22 -12.55 -12.74
C GLY A 75 -19.23 -12.88 -11.62
N VAL A 76 -17.93 -12.82 -11.88
CA VAL A 76 -16.88 -12.97 -10.87
C VAL A 76 -16.47 -11.60 -10.36
N GLU A 77 -16.55 -11.42 -9.04
CA GLU A 77 -16.13 -10.21 -8.34
C GLU A 77 -14.70 -10.37 -7.82
N PHE A 78 -13.87 -9.35 -8.00
CA PHE A 78 -12.56 -9.28 -7.38
C PHE A 78 -12.67 -8.88 -5.90
N ILE A 79 -11.54 -8.74 -5.21
CA ILE A 79 -11.49 -8.30 -3.81
C ILE A 79 -12.22 -6.95 -3.65
N LYS A 80 -13.20 -6.90 -2.75
CA LYS A 80 -14.01 -5.70 -2.46
C LYS A 80 -13.22 -4.67 -1.64
N PRO A 81 -13.60 -3.37 -1.70
CA PRO A 81 -13.10 -2.36 -0.77
C PRO A 81 -13.18 -2.84 0.69
N GLY A 82 -12.17 -2.51 1.49
CA GLY A 82 -12.03 -2.98 2.87
C GLY A 82 -11.50 -4.42 3.03
N ARG A 83 -11.18 -5.12 1.92
CA ARG A 83 -10.50 -6.42 1.94
C ARG A 83 -9.14 -6.38 1.23
N GLY A 84 -8.51 -5.22 1.16
CA GLY A 84 -7.39 -4.88 0.27
C GLY A 84 -6.07 -5.65 0.44
N LEU A 85 -6.01 -6.73 1.22
CA LEU A 85 -4.79 -7.48 1.53
C LEU A 85 -3.65 -6.53 1.92
N VAL A 86 -2.53 -6.53 1.18
CA VAL A 86 -1.40 -5.63 1.47
C VAL A 86 -1.69 -4.16 1.18
N SER A 87 -2.65 -3.86 0.29
CA SER A 87 -3.00 -2.48 -0.04
C SER A 87 -3.78 -1.78 1.06
N SER A 88 -4.40 -2.53 1.98
CA SER A 88 -5.11 -1.98 3.14
C SER A 88 -4.26 -1.96 4.42
N LEU A 89 -2.96 -2.27 4.35
CA LEU A 89 -2.10 -2.26 5.54
C LEU A 89 -2.06 -0.88 6.20
N THR A 90 -2.19 -0.90 7.51
CA THR A 90 -2.05 0.25 8.41
C THR A 90 -0.71 0.20 9.13
N GLU A 91 -0.36 1.27 9.83
CA GLU A 91 0.82 1.33 10.68
C GLU A 91 0.79 0.27 11.80
N GLU A 92 -0.39 -0.12 12.28
CA GLU A 92 -0.56 -1.14 13.33
C GLU A 92 -0.19 -2.54 12.82
N ASP A 93 -0.39 -2.80 11.53
CA ASP A 93 -0.03 -4.07 10.89
C ASP A 93 1.48 -4.20 10.65
N LEU A 94 2.22 -3.09 10.75
CA LEU A 94 3.66 -3.01 10.55
C LEU A 94 4.39 -3.10 11.89
N ILE A 95 4.22 -4.23 12.57
CA ILE A 95 4.58 -4.46 13.98
C ILE A 95 6.07 -4.24 14.27
N GLN A 96 6.96 -4.63 13.34
CA GLN A 96 8.40 -4.47 13.49
C GLN A 96 9.00 -3.75 12.28
N PHE A 97 9.44 -2.50 12.50
CA PHE A 97 10.09 -1.70 11.48
C PHE A 97 11.60 -1.88 11.49
N GLY A 98 12.11 -2.45 10.41
CA GLY A 98 13.50 -2.27 9.99
C GLY A 98 13.57 -1.14 8.97
N LYS A 99 13.60 -1.50 7.69
CA LYS A 99 13.55 -0.56 6.56
C LYS A 99 12.12 -0.41 6.06
N HIS A 100 11.80 0.73 5.45
CA HIS A 100 10.50 0.97 4.79
C HIS A 100 10.25 -0.12 3.72
N PRO A 101 9.03 -0.68 3.60
CA PRO A 101 8.70 -1.69 2.58
C PRO A 101 9.10 -1.27 1.15
N SER A 102 9.69 -2.19 0.41
CA SER A 102 9.82 -2.12 -1.05
C SER A 102 8.59 -2.73 -1.74
N LYS A 103 8.46 -2.50 -3.05
CA LYS A 103 7.47 -3.21 -3.89
C LYS A 103 7.56 -4.72 -3.67
N THR A 104 8.76 -5.28 -3.78
CA THR A 104 8.99 -6.74 -3.70
C THR A 104 8.52 -7.33 -2.37
N ASN A 105 8.80 -6.67 -1.24
CA ASN A 105 8.31 -7.12 0.07
C ASN A 105 6.79 -7.25 0.09
N LEU A 106 6.08 -6.24 -0.41
CA LEU A 106 4.61 -6.27 -0.39
C LEU A 106 4.02 -7.24 -1.41
N THR A 107 4.62 -7.38 -2.60
CA THR A 107 4.13 -8.35 -3.60
C THR A 107 4.34 -9.79 -3.13
N ASP A 108 5.43 -10.10 -2.43
CA ASP A 108 5.66 -11.44 -1.88
C ASP A 108 4.62 -11.78 -0.81
N VAL A 109 4.31 -10.83 0.07
CA VAL A 109 3.25 -10.98 1.09
C VAL A 109 1.88 -11.10 0.43
N ASP A 110 1.57 -10.28 -0.58
CA ASP A 110 0.27 -10.33 -1.26
C ASP A 110 0.04 -11.68 -1.97
N ASN A 111 1.08 -12.21 -2.62
CA ASN A 111 1.03 -13.53 -3.22
C ASN A 111 0.78 -14.63 -2.18
N ALA A 112 1.46 -14.56 -1.02
CA ALA A 112 1.23 -15.49 0.07
C ALA A 112 -0.22 -15.39 0.60
N LEU A 113 -0.73 -14.18 0.83
CA LEU A 113 -2.11 -13.96 1.28
C LEU A 113 -3.15 -14.47 0.26
N ASN A 114 -2.88 -14.32 -1.04
CA ASN A 114 -3.76 -14.83 -2.09
C ASN A 114 -3.87 -16.36 -2.11
N ILE A 115 -2.86 -17.07 -1.60
CA ILE A 115 -2.92 -18.52 -1.39
C ILE A 115 -3.58 -18.85 -0.05
N LEU A 116 -3.10 -18.23 1.03
CA LEU A 116 -3.51 -18.53 2.40
C LEU A 116 -4.99 -18.25 2.67
N LYS A 117 -5.59 -17.26 1.99
CA LYS A 117 -7.02 -16.92 2.15
C LYS A 117 -7.98 -18.09 1.86
N PHE A 118 -7.52 -19.11 1.13
CA PHE A 118 -8.31 -20.31 0.82
C PHE A 118 -8.02 -21.50 1.76
N LEU A 119 -7.04 -21.39 2.66
CA LEU A 119 -6.56 -22.48 3.50
C LEU A 119 -6.86 -22.26 4.99
N MET A 120 -8.04 -21.71 5.29
CA MET A 120 -8.40 -21.27 6.65
C MET A 120 -8.86 -22.40 7.61
N ALA A 121 -9.02 -23.63 7.12
CA ALA A 121 -9.59 -24.74 7.91
C ALA A 121 -8.68 -25.24 9.05
N ARG A 122 -7.36 -25.05 8.91
CA ARG A 122 -6.35 -25.37 9.92
C ARG A 122 -5.16 -24.42 9.75
N PRO A 123 -4.31 -24.23 10.78
CA PRO A 123 -3.11 -23.42 10.65
C PRO A 123 -2.26 -23.85 9.46
N CYS A 124 -1.81 -22.87 8.69
CA CYS A 124 -0.93 -23.05 7.55
C CYS A 124 0.42 -22.42 7.88
N ALA A 125 1.45 -23.27 8.01
CA ALA A 125 2.82 -22.95 8.43
C ALA A 125 2.96 -22.44 9.88
#